data_AF-L8LU22-F1
#
_entry.id   AF-L8LU22-F1
#
_cell.length_a   1.000
_cell.length_b   1.000
_cell.length_c   1.000
_cell.angle_alpha   90.00
_cell.angle_beta   90.00
_cell.angle_gamma   90.00
#
_symmetry.space_group_name_H-M   'P 1'
#
loop_
_entity.id
_entity.type
_entity.pdbx_description
1 polymer ?
#
loop_
_entity_poly.entity_id
_entity_poly.type
_entity_poly.pdbx_seq_one_letter_code
_entity_poly.pdbx_strand_id
1 'polypeptide(L)'
;MCRAKLSLIFTLVLFVCPAAVSAQIQASELNCIIPQEQGVKNAHIPGMWWAKEQFDPFDGELIQYWVVRPELNSIDLIINRQLWTVLDYINRYRLVNQMGTVARESQYNLRLVTGQNKCLAFYYCDFSDRPYQCRIDFNSEETNGLELED
;
A
#
# COMPACT_ATOMS: atom_id res chain seq x y z
N MET A 1 -35.49 14.79 -21.75
CA MET A 1 -36.94 14.85 -22.09
C MET A 1 -37.33 13.57 -22.80
N CYS A 2 -37.90 12.59 -22.08
CA CYS A 2 -38.42 11.37 -22.69
C CYS A 2 -39.79 11.64 -23.32
N ARG A 3 -39.93 11.42 -24.63
CA ARG A 3 -41.23 11.28 -25.29
C ARG A 3 -41.60 9.80 -25.30
N ALA A 4 -42.65 9.43 -24.58
CA ALA A 4 -43.25 8.10 -24.66
C ALA A 4 -44.06 7.98 -25.96
N LYS A 5 -43.77 6.96 -26.76
CA LYS A 5 -44.62 6.51 -27.87
C LYS A 5 -45.27 5.21 -27.42
N LEU A 6 -46.58 5.25 -27.18
CA LEU A 6 -47.38 4.10 -26.80
C LEU A 6 -47.65 3.27 -28.07
N SER A 7 -47.16 2.03 -28.12
CA SER A 7 -47.64 1.03 -29.09
C SER A 7 -47.70 -0.31 -28.40
N LEU A 8 -48.93 -0.80 -28.21
CA LEU A 8 -49.22 -2.17 -27.80
C LEU A 8 -48.72 -3.12 -28.89
N ILE A 9 -47.93 -4.14 -28.52
CA ILE A 9 -47.98 -5.51 -29.03
C ILE A 9 -47.03 -6.39 -28.19
N PHE A 10 -47.56 -7.54 -27.79
CA PHE A 10 -46.98 -8.63 -27.03
C PHE A 10 -45.62 -9.12 -27.58
N THR A 11 -44.56 -9.01 -26.78
CA THR A 11 -43.48 -10.01 -26.69
C THR A 11 -42.79 -9.82 -25.34
N LEU A 12 -42.82 -10.86 -24.49
CA LEU A 12 -42.15 -10.88 -23.20
C LEU A 12 -40.64 -11.00 -23.42
N VAL A 13 -39.97 -9.89 -23.76
CA VAL A 13 -38.52 -9.80 -23.65
C VAL A 13 -38.23 -9.33 -22.24
N LEU A 14 -37.74 -10.25 -21.40
CA LEU A 14 -37.04 -9.89 -20.18
C LEU A 14 -35.80 -9.10 -20.58
N PHE A 15 -35.95 -7.78 -20.70
CA PHE A 15 -34.83 -6.87 -20.60
C PHE A 15 -34.37 -6.92 -19.15
N VAL A 16 -33.51 -7.90 -18.86
CA VAL A 16 -32.54 -7.77 -17.78
C VAL A 16 -31.78 -6.50 -18.10
N CYS A 17 -32.06 -5.40 -17.40
CA CYS A 17 -31.15 -4.28 -17.33
C CYS A 17 -29.94 -4.81 -16.53
N PRO A 18 -28.77 -5.09 -17.14
CA PRO A 18 -27.59 -5.26 -16.32
C PRO A 18 -27.40 -3.92 -15.62
N ALA A 19 -27.47 -3.96 -14.30
CA ALA A 19 -27.25 -2.82 -13.43
C ALA A 19 -26.04 -2.04 -13.95
N ALA A 20 -26.26 -0.76 -14.27
CA ALA A 20 -25.19 0.21 -14.27
C ALA A 20 -24.72 0.31 -12.82
N VAL A 21 -23.89 -0.65 -12.40
CA VAL A 21 -23.08 -0.50 -11.20
C VAL A 21 -22.05 0.54 -11.57
N SER A 22 -22.42 1.80 -11.34
CA SER A 22 -21.46 2.87 -11.23
C SER A 22 -20.46 2.47 -10.16
N ALA A 23 -19.29 2.00 -10.59
CA ALA A 23 -18.15 1.87 -9.70
C ALA A 23 -17.73 3.29 -9.32
N GLN A 24 -18.33 3.80 -8.24
CA GLN A 24 -17.84 4.97 -7.54
C GLN A 24 -16.50 4.56 -6.94
N ILE A 25 -15.39 4.94 -7.57
CA ILE A 25 -14.09 4.93 -6.90
C ILE A 25 -14.16 6.08 -5.90
N GLN A 26 -14.65 5.78 -4.69
CA GLN A 26 -14.49 6.67 -3.55
C GLN A 26 -13.00 6.76 -3.27
N ALA A 27 -12.47 7.98 -3.40
CA ALA A 27 -11.17 8.36 -2.87
C ALA A 27 -11.21 8.40 -1.33
N SER A 28 -11.49 7.27 -0.70
CA SER A 28 -11.36 7.07 0.74
C SER A 28 -10.55 5.79 0.99
N GLU A 29 -9.52 5.94 1.82
CA GLU A 29 -8.65 4.90 2.38
C GLU A 29 -7.43 4.51 1.54
N LEU A 30 -6.33 5.27 1.70
CA LEU A 30 -4.98 4.69 1.73
C LEU A 30 -4.80 3.86 3.01
N ASN A 31 -5.70 2.93 3.22
CA ASN A 31 -5.47 1.85 4.15
C ASN A 31 -4.76 0.77 3.34
N CYS A 32 -3.81 0.07 3.93
CA CYS A 32 -3.11 -1.01 3.26
C CYS A 32 -3.98 -2.27 3.13
N ILE A 33 -5.23 -2.09 2.73
CA ILE A 33 -6.19 -3.13 2.44
C ILE A 33 -5.95 -3.52 0.99
N ILE A 34 -5.02 -4.45 0.80
CA ILE A 34 -4.88 -5.18 -0.46
C ILE A 34 -5.05 -6.67 -0.13
N PRO A 35 -5.74 -7.46 -0.96
CA PRO A 35 -5.89 -8.90 -0.78
C PRO A 35 -4.53 -9.62 -0.66
N GLN A 36 -4.52 -10.76 0.03
CA GLN A 36 -3.36 -11.64 0.09
C GLN A 36 -3.09 -12.27 -1.28
N GLU A 37 -2.34 -11.58 -2.14
CA GLU A 37 -1.80 -12.17 -3.36
C GLU A 37 -0.41 -12.77 -3.12
N GLN A 38 -0.10 -13.82 -3.86
CA GLN A 38 1.17 -14.56 -3.78
C GLN A 38 2.26 -13.73 -4.46
N GLY A 39 3.04 -12.97 -3.68
CA GLY A 39 4.21 -12.27 -4.18
C GLY A 39 5.50 -13.10 -4.11
N VAL A 40 6.57 -12.61 -4.74
CA VAL A 40 7.89 -13.28 -4.73
C VAL A 40 8.70 -12.82 -3.53
N LYS A 41 8.93 -13.73 -2.57
CA LYS A 41 9.78 -13.48 -1.40
C LYS A 41 11.24 -13.30 -1.80
N ASN A 42 11.89 -12.31 -1.22
CA ASN A 42 13.30 -11.96 -1.44
C ASN A 42 13.64 -11.81 -2.93
N ALA A 43 12.71 -11.27 -3.73
CA ALA A 43 12.98 -11.08 -5.15
C ALA A 43 14.18 -10.14 -5.32
N HIS A 44 14.93 -10.36 -6.40
CA HIS A 44 16.12 -9.58 -6.70
C HIS A 44 15.72 -8.16 -7.15
N ILE A 45 15.51 -7.27 -6.18
CA ILE A 45 15.38 -5.84 -6.42
C ILE A 45 16.77 -5.23 -6.20
N PRO A 46 17.36 -4.59 -7.23
CA PRO A 46 18.64 -3.91 -7.10
C PRO A 46 18.64 -2.98 -5.89
N GLY A 47 19.66 -3.08 -5.05
CA GLY A 47 19.83 -2.22 -3.87
C GLY A 47 18.99 -2.58 -2.65
N MET A 48 17.93 -3.40 -2.74
CA MET A 48 17.05 -3.69 -1.59
C MET A 48 17.77 -4.42 -0.45
N TRP A 49 18.57 -5.44 -0.76
CA TRP A 49 19.37 -6.14 0.24
C TRP A 49 20.37 -5.20 0.93
N TRP A 50 21.11 -4.41 0.13
CA TRP A 50 22.06 -3.44 0.67
C TRP A 50 21.37 -2.35 1.50
N ALA A 51 20.18 -1.90 1.09
CA ALA A 51 19.41 -0.90 1.81
C ALA A 51 18.99 -1.42 3.20
N LYS A 52 18.56 -2.68 3.30
CA LYS A 52 18.32 -3.34 4.60
C LYS A 52 19.57 -3.28 5.48
N GLU A 53 20.73 -3.68 4.96
CA GLU A 53 21.98 -3.69 5.74
C GLU A 53 22.46 -2.29 6.16
N GLN A 54 22.04 -1.22 5.47
CA GLN A 54 22.46 0.16 5.77
C GLN A 54 21.46 0.95 6.62
N PHE A 55 20.16 0.69 6.46
CA PHE A 55 19.11 1.53 7.03
C PHE A 55 18.34 0.86 8.16
N ASP A 56 18.44 -0.46 8.31
CA ASP A 56 17.83 -1.16 9.44
C ASP A 56 18.57 -0.79 10.74
N PRO A 57 17.90 -0.14 11.71
CA PRO A 57 18.55 0.30 12.95
C PRO A 57 18.89 -0.85 13.92
N PHE A 58 18.51 -2.09 13.59
CA PHE A 58 18.77 -3.30 14.36
C PHE A 58 19.57 -4.32 13.55
N ASP A 59 20.55 -3.86 12.76
CA ASP A 59 21.49 -4.72 12.01
C ASP A 59 20.79 -5.78 11.14
N GLY A 60 19.65 -5.41 10.56
CA GLY A 60 18.88 -6.28 9.67
C GLY A 60 17.88 -7.20 10.38
N GLU A 61 17.66 -7.05 11.70
CA GLU A 61 16.67 -7.83 12.46
C GLU A 61 15.25 -7.25 12.38
N LEU A 62 15.09 -5.96 12.09
CA LEU A 62 13.78 -5.33 11.96
C LEU A 62 13.11 -5.72 10.65
N ILE A 63 13.83 -5.64 9.53
CA ILE A 63 13.34 -6.07 8.21
C ILE A 63 13.66 -7.55 8.04
N GLN A 64 12.67 -8.42 8.26
CA GLN A 64 12.87 -9.87 8.21
C GLN A 64 13.08 -10.38 6.77
N TYR A 65 12.26 -9.88 5.83
CA TYR A 65 12.33 -10.17 4.41
C TYR A 65 11.45 -9.19 3.63
N TRP A 66 11.49 -9.24 2.31
CA TRP A 66 10.57 -8.48 1.46
C TRP A 66 9.85 -9.39 0.47
N VAL A 67 8.71 -8.93 -0.02
CA VAL A 67 7.90 -9.61 -1.02
C VAL A 67 7.57 -8.63 -2.12
N VAL A 68 7.84 -9.01 -3.37
CA VAL A 68 7.51 -8.17 -4.52
C VAL A 68 6.16 -8.60 -5.09
N ARG A 69 5.32 -7.60 -5.36
CA ARG A 69 4.00 -7.71 -5.98
C ARG A 69 3.98 -6.90 -7.27
N PRO A 70 4.44 -7.49 -8.39
CA PRO A 70 4.52 -6.80 -9.68
C PRO A 70 3.17 -6.28 -10.16
N GLU A 71 2.10 -7.04 -9.92
CA GLU A 71 0.73 -6.73 -10.32
C GLU A 71 0.16 -5.47 -9.65
N LEU A 72 0.71 -5.10 -8.49
CA LEU A 72 0.34 -3.90 -7.74
C LEU A 72 1.44 -2.85 -7.77
N ASN A 73 2.54 -3.12 -8.48
CA ASN A 73 3.73 -2.29 -8.51
C ASN A 73 4.16 -1.89 -7.08
N SER A 74 4.15 -2.85 -6.16
CA SER A 74 4.40 -2.63 -4.73
C SER A 74 5.36 -3.67 -4.16
N ILE A 75 6.15 -3.27 -3.18
CA ILE A 75 7.00 -4.13 -2.37
C ILE A 75 6.45 -4.12 -0.94
N ASP A 76 6.29 -5.29 -0.35
CA ASP A 76 5.98 -5.43 1.07
C ASP A 76 7.27 -5.76 1.83
N LEU A 77 7.69 -4.87 2.72
CA LEU A 77 8.70 -5.18 3.74
C LEU A 77 8.00 -5.84 4.92
N ILE A 78 8.45 -7.04 5.26
CA ILE A 78 7.96 -7.77 6.41
C ILE A 78 8.77 -7.38 7.63
N ILE A 79 8.12 -6.69 8.55
CA ILE A 79 8.73 -6.06 9.71
C ILE A 79 8.52 -6.90 10.97
N ASN A 80 9.57 -7.01 11.78
CA ASN A 80 9.49 -7.48 13.16
C ASN A 80 8.71 -6.47 13.99
N ARG A 81 7.48 -6.83 14.37
CA ARG A 81 6.57 -5.95 15.10
C ARG A 81 7.12 -5.53 16.47
N GLN A 82 7.84 -6.42 17.17
CA GLN A 82 8.40 -6.07 18.47
C GLN A 82 9.44 -4.94 18.34
N LEU A 83 10.37 -5.09 17.40
CA LEU A 83 11.40 -4.07 17.15
C LEU A 83 10.80 -2.76 16.61
N TRP A 84 9.77 -2.85 15.76
CA TRP A 84 9.06 -1.67 15.26
C TRP A 84 8.45 -0.82 16.35
N THR A 85 7.84 -1.44 17.37
CA THR A 85 7.18 -0.71 18.47
C THR A 85 8.17 0.07 19.35
N VAL A 86 9.45 -0.32 19.37
CA VAL A 86 10.50 0.38 20.11
C VAL A 86 10.95 1.66 19.40
N LEU A 87 10.79 1.75 18.07
CA LEU A 87 11.16 2.94 17.33
C LEU A 87 10.21 4.10 17.65
N ASP A 88 10.77 5.30 17.85
CA ASP A 88 10.01 6.54 17.86
C ASP A 88 9.51 6.91 16.45
N TYR A 89 8.65 7.94 16.38
CA TYR A 89 8.09 8.40 15.12
C TYR A 89 9.17 8.81 14.10
N ILE A 90 10.24 9.47 14.54
CA ILE A 90 11.32 9.95 13.66
C ILE A 90 12.07 8.78 13.03
N ASN A 91 12.38 7.76 13.82
CA ASN A 91 13.06 6.56 13.35
C ASN A 91 12.17 5.74 12.41
N ARG A 92 10.87 5.64 12.69
CA ARG A 92 9.89 5.03 11.78
C ARG A 92 9.84 5.77 10.44
N TYR A 93 9.70 7.09 10.47
CA TYR A 93 9.68 7.93 9.27
C TYR A 93 10.98 7.79 8.46
N ARG A 94 12.13 7.86 9.14
CA ARG A 94 13.45 7.73 8.51
C ARG A 94 13.57 6.41 7.75
N LEU A 95 13.23 5.29 8.38
CA LEU A 95 13.28 3.97 7.76
C LEU A 95 12.36 3.90 6.53
N VAL A 96 11.10 4.33 6.66
CA VAL A 96 10.12 4.30 5.56
C VAL A 96 10.60 5.16 4.39
N ASN A 97 11.13 6.35 4.66
CA ASN A 97 11.61 7.25 3.62
C ASN A 97 12.85 6.73 2.89
N GLN A 98 13.83 6.17 3.63
CA GLN A 98 15.05 5.62 3.05
C GLN A 98 14.74 4.39 2.19
N MET A 99 13.99 3.43 2.73
CA MET A 99 13.58 2.24 1.99
C MET A 99 12.66 2.57 0.81
N GLY A 100 11.74 3.52 0.98
CA GLY A 100 10.85 3.98 -0.06
C GLY A 100 11.60 4.64 -1.22
N THR A 101 12.67 5.38 -0.91
CA THR A 101 13.56 5.97 -1.93
C THR A 101 14.21 4.89 -2.79
N VAL A 102 14.66 3.79 -2.18
CA VAL A 102 15.24 2.64 -2.90
C VAL A 102 14.18 1.93 -3.76
N ALA A 103 12.98 1.73 -3.23
CA ALA A 103 11.86 1.15 -3.99
C ALA A 103 11.48 2.01 -5.21
N ARG A 104 11.48 3.34 -5.04
CA ARG A 104 11.17 4.32 -6.09
C ARG A 104 12.13 4.27 -7.26
N GLU A 105 13.41 3.94 -7.04
CA GLU A 105 14.38 3.77 -8.13
C GLU A 105 14.00 2.63 -9.08
N SER A 106 13.32 1.60 -8.56
CA SER A 106 12.74 0.51 -9.34
C SER A 106 11.29 0.78 -9.76
N GLN A 107 10.78 2.00 -9.54
CA GLN A 107 9.40 2.41 -9.78
C GLN A 107 8.33 1.63 -8.99
N TYR A 108 8.67 1.10 -7.82
CA TYR A 108 7.71 0.43 -6.93
C TYR A 108 7.28 1.35 -5.79
N ASN A 109 6.01 1.21 -5.38
CA ASN A 109 5.55 1.65 -4.06
C ASN A 109 6.10 0.72 -2.96
N LEU A 110 6.12 1.17 -1.72
CA LEU A 110 6.59 0.37 -0.58
C LEU A 110 5.56 0.34 0.52
N ARG A 111 5.29 -0.85 1.06
CA ARG A 111 4.48 -1.06 2.26
C ARG A 111 5.32 -1.70 3.33
N LEU A 112 5.11 -1.29 4.57
CA LEU A 112 5.64 -1.97 5.73
C LEU A 112 4.50 -2.73 6.39
N VAL A 113 4.65 -4.04 6.48
CA VAL A 113 3.62 -4.94 7.03
C VAL A 113 4.23 -5.86 8.08
N THR A 114 3.44 -6.26 9.08
CA THR A 114 3.85 -7.29 10.04
C THR A 114 3.77 -8.68 9.43
N GLY A 115 4.35 -9.67 10.11
CA GLY A 115 4.17 -11.09 9.74
C GLY A 115 2.70 -11.57 9.74
N GLN A 116 1.80 -10.86 10.43
CA GLN A 116 0.35 -11.12 10.42
C GLN A 116 -0.39 -10.30 9.35
N ASN A 117 0.34 -9.72 8.39
CA ASN A 117 -0.19 -8.88 7.32
C ASN A 117 -0.89 -7.60 7.81
N LYS A 118 -0.58 -7.12 9.03
CA LYS A 118 -1.04 -5.81 9.50
C LYS A 118 -0.15 -4.74 8.91
N CYS A 119 -0.72 -3.70 8.31
CA CYS A 119 0.10 -2.62 7.77
C CYS A 119 0.43 -1.56 8.80
N LEU A 120 1.68 -1.11 8.72
CA LEU A 120 2.32 -0.15 9.60
C LEU A 120 2.46 1.20 8.90
N ALA A 121 2.95 1.19 7.66
CA ALA A 121 3.19 2.39 6.88
C ALA A 121 3.17 2.11 5.38
N PHE A 122 2.95 3.16 4.60
CA PHE A 122 2.99 3.16 3.14
C PHE A 122 3.83 4.32 2.63
N TYR A 123 4.70 4.02 1.66
CA TYR A 123 5.39 4.99 0.82
C TYR A 123 4.84 4.85 -0.58
N TYR A 124 4.08 5.85 -1.01
CA TYR A 124 3.44 5.90 -2.31
C TYR A 124 4.15 6.91 -3.19
N CYS A 125 4.29 6.60 -4.47
CA CYS A 125 4.66 7.56 -5.49
C CYS A 125 3.67 7.52 -6.65
N ASP A 126 3.33 8.70 -7.16
CA ASP A 126 2.80 8.84 -8.51
C ASP A 126 3.96 8.78 -9.51
N PHE A 127 3.91 7.79 -10.39
CA PHE A 127 4.92 7.54 -11.41
C PHE A 127 4.56 8.13 -12.79
N SER A 128 3.47 8.90 -12.90
CA SER A 128 3.01 9.51 -14.15
C SER A 128 3.90 10.66 -14.62
N ASP A 129 4.51 11.43 -13.72
CA ASP A 129 5.31 12.62 -14.03
C ASP A 129 6.65 12.67 -13.28
N ARG A 130 7.63 13.43 -13.82
CA ARG A 130 8.93 13.66 -13.17
C ARG A 130 9.07 15.12 -12.70
N PRO A 131 9.50 15.37 -11.45
CA PRO A 131 9.87 14.40 -10.41
C PRO A 131 8.65 13.67 -9.85
N TYR A 132 8.82 12.37 -9.52
CA TYR A 132 7.76 11.56 -8.93
C TYR A 132 7.26 12.19 -7.64
N GLN A 133 5.94 12.33 -7.51
CA GLN A 133 5.30 12.90 -6.33
C GLN A 133 5.08 11.78 -5.32
N CYS A 134 5.82 11.81 -4.20
CA CYS A 134 5.80 10.74 -3.22
C CYS A 134 5.31 11.22 -1.85
N ARG A 135 4.63 10.33 -1.12
CA ARG A 135 4.11 10.59 0.23
C ARG A 135 4.31 9.38 1.13
N ILE A 136 4.34 9.64 2.43
CA ILE A 136 4.42 8.64 3.48
C ILE A 136 3.18 8.76 4.34
N ASP A 137 2.47 7.65 4.51
CA ASP A 137 1.30 7.55 5.38
C ASP A 137 1.56 6.45 6.42
N PHE A 138 1.27 6.74 7.69
CA PHE A 138 1.32 5.75 8.78
C PHE A 138 -0.09 5.30 9.14
N ASN A 139 -0.25 4.02 9.47
CA ASN A 139 -1.54 3.52 9.92
C ASN A 139 -1.87 4.06 11.32
N SER A 140 -2.98 4.79 11.43
CA SER A 140 -3.44 5.42 12.67
C SER A 140 -3.83 4.44 13.77
N GLU A 141 -4.00 3.15 13.46
CA GLU A 141 -4.23 2.11 14.48
C GLU A 141 -3.00 1.83 15.37
N GLU A 142 -1.86 2.45 15.08
CA GLU A 142 -0.63 2.36 15.89
C GLU A 142 -0.47 3.51 16.89
N THR A 143 -1.34 4.52 16.83
CA THR A 143 -1.16 5.81 17.55
C THR A 143 -1.67 5.83 18.99
N ASN A 144 -2.12 4.70 19.56
CA ASN A 144 -2.57 4.64 20.97
C ASN A 144 -1.43 4.80 22.01
N GLY A 145 -0.24 5.26 21.61
CA GLY A 145 0.93 5.42 22.50
C GLY A 145 1.60 6.79 22.43
N LEU A 146 0.98 7.79 21.81
CA LEU A 146 1.44 9.18 21.85
C LEU A 146 0.40 10.04 22.57
N GLU A 147 0.16 9.72 23.84
CA GLU A 147 -0.38 10.70 24.78
C GLU A 147 0.84 11.45 25.31
N LEU A 148 1.01 12.69 24.83
CA LEU A 148 1.91 13.64 25.46
C LEU A 148 1.30 13.95 26.83
N GLU A 149 1.84 13.36 27.89
CA GLU A 149 1.63 13.88 29.23
C GLU A 149 2.35 15.24 29.31
N ASP A 150 1.57 16.32 29.22
CA ASP A 150 1.97 17.66 29.65
C ASP A 150 1.99 17.76 31.20
#